data_AF-A0A7L5YKG4-F1
#
_entry.id   AF-A0A7L5YKG4-F1
#
_cell.length_a   1.000
_cell.length_b   1.000
_cell.length_c   1.000
_cell.angle_alpha   90.00
_cell.angle_beta   90.00
_cell.angle_gamma   90.00
#
_symmetry.space_group_name_H-M   'P 1'
#
loop_
_entity.id
_entity.type
_entity.pdbx_description
1 polymer ?
#
loop_
_entity_poly.entity_id
_entity_poly.type
_entity_poly.pdbx_seq_one_letter_code
_entity_poly.pdbx_strand_id
1 'polypeptide(L)' 'MHVTTFEGVVENGQIHLSTNVRLPEKTRVYVVVPDLEVKPVMHMFSPRLVHPEDAADFRKEVIEDLPDASL' A
#
# COMPACT_ATOMS: atom_id res chain seq x y z
N MET A 1 -8.37 -10.82 26.40
CA MET A 1 -7.81 -10.95 25.04
C MET A 1 -6.40 -11.49 25.20
N HIS A 2 -6.11 -12.69 24.69
CA HIS A 2 -4.77 -13.27 24.76
C HIS A 2 -4.02 -12.88 23.48
N VAL A 3 -2.90 -12.17 23.62
CA VAL A 3 -2.06 -11.74 22.51
C VAL A 3 -0.76 -12.53 22.58
N THR A 4 -0.37 -13.13 21.46
CA THR A 4 0.92 -13.81 21.32
C THR A 4 1.75 -13.03 20.33
N THR A 5 2.94 -12.61 20.75
CA THR A 5 3.90 -11.90 19.89
C THR A 5 4.83 -12.92 19.24
N PHE A 6 5.07 -12.77 17.95
CA PHE A 6 6.02 -13.57 17.19
C PHE A 6 7.16 -12.68 16.68
N GLU A 7 8.38 -13.21 16.71
CA GLU A 7 9.53 -12.56 16.11
C GLU A 7 9.65 -12.95 14.62
N GLY A 8 9.96 -11.95 13.80
CA GLY A 8 10.20 -12.09 12.37
C GLY A 8 11.09 -10.97 11.86
N VAL A 9 11.67 -11.17 10.69
CA VAL A 9 12.54 -10.21 10.01
C VAL A 9 11.81 -9.67 8.79
N VAL A 10 11.98 -8.39 8.48
CA VAL A 10 11.48 -7.80 7.23
C VAL A 10 12.56 -7.92 6.17
N GLU A 11 12.30 -8.69 5.12
CA GLU A 11 13.18 -8.84 3.95
C GLU A 11 12.40 -8.48 2.69
N ASN A 12 12.93 -7.57 1.86
CA ASN A 12 12.26 -7.08 0.64
C ASN A 12 10.79 -6.60 0.85
N GLY A 13 10.52 -5.97 2.01
CA GLY A 13 9.18 -5.49 2.35
C GLY A 13 8.19 -6.59 2.77
N GLN A 14 8.64 -7.84 2.92
CA GLN A 14 7.84 -8.96 3.38
C GLN A 14 8.26 -9.37 4.79
N ILE A 15 7.29 -9.73 5.64
CA ILE A 15 7.56 -10.20 7.00
C ILE A 15 7.79 -11.70 6.94
N HIS A 16 9.01 -12.13 7.27
CA HIS A 16 9.40 -13.51 7.41
C HIS A 16 9.39 -13.89 8.89
N LEU A 17 8.38 -14.65 9.31
CA LEU A 17 8.35 -15.22 10.65
C LEU A 17 9.36 -16.36 10.75
N SER A 18 9.93 -16.58 11.93
CA SER A 18 10.80 -17.73 12.19
C SER A 18 10.14 -19.06 11.77
N THR A 19 10.95 -19.99 11.26
CA THR A 19 10.56 -21.17 10.48
C THR A 19 9.56 -22.13 11.14
N ASN A 20 9.30 -21.98 12.44
CA ASN A 20 8.43 -22.87 13.21
C ASN A 20 7.11 -22.21 13.65
N VAL A 21 6.84 -20.97 13.26
CA VAL A 21 5.57 -20.30 13.60
C VAL A 21 4.47 -20.75 12.63
N ARG A 22 3.46 -21.45 13.16
CA ARG A 22 2.23 -21.78 12.44
C ARG A 22 1.04 -21.06 13.07
N LEU A 23 0.46 -20.13 12.32
CA LEU A 23 -0.76 -19.44 12.74
C LEU A 23 -1.99 -20.28 12.38
N PRO A 24 -3.05 -20.27 13.21
CA PRO A 24 -4.28 -20.99 12.91
C PRO A 24 -4.96 -20.44 11.66
N GLU A 25 -5.62 -21.31 10.88
CA GLU A 25 -6.34 -20.89 9.68
C GLU A 25 -7.40 -19.81 9.99
N LYS A 26 -7.56 -18.87 9.04
CA LYS A 26 -8.54 -17.76 9.11
C LYS A 26 -8.36 -16.83 10.33
N THR A 27 -7.19 -16.83 10.95
CA THR A 27 -6.87 -15.90 12.05
C THR A 27 -6.50 -14.53 11.49
N ARG A 28 -7.12 -13.47 12.03
CA ARG A 28 -6.71 -12.08 11.73
C ARG A 28 -5.44 -11.75 12.50
N VAL A 29 -4.46 -11.17 11.79
CA VAL A 29 -3.19 -10.72 12.36
C VAL A 29 -3.10 -9.20 12.21
N TYR A 30 -2.53 -8.54 13.21
CA TYR A 30 -2.22 -7.12 13.19
C TYR A 30 -0.70 -6.97 13.25
N VAL A 31 -0.15 -6.10 12.41
CA VAL A 31 1.27 -5.72 12.44
C VAL A 31 1.34 -4.29 12.95
N VAL A 32 2.10 -4.08 14.02
CA VAL A 32 2.35 -2.74 14.58
C VAL A 32 3.78 -2.37 14.23
N VAL A 33 3.94 -1.36 13.39
CA VAL A 33 5.26 -0.80 13.03
C VAL A 33 5.32 0.63 13.57
N PRO A 34 6.08 0.91 14.64
CA PRO A 34 6.26 2.27 15.11
C PRO A 34 7.01 3.07 14.05
N ASP A 35 6.65 4.35 13.90
CA ASP A 35 7.34 5.33 13.05
C ASP A 35 7.41 4.99 11.54
N LEU A 36 6.55 4.08 11.07
CA LEU A 36 6.41 3.84 9.64
C LEU A 36 5.57 4.97 9.03
N GLU A 37 6.24 5.92 8.36
CA GLU A 37 5.59 6.85 7.45
C GLU A 37 5.09 6.10 6.21
N VAL A 38 3.92 5.49 6.32
CA VAL A 38 3.18 5.05 5.14
C VAL A 38 2.75 6.32 4.42
N LYS A 39 3.49 6.72 3.39
CA LYS A 39 3.02 7.78 2.50
C LYS A 39 1.64 7.37 2.01
N PRO A 40 0.56 8.08 2.37
CA PRO A 40 -0.75 7.76 1.85
C PRO A 40 -0.66 7.91 0.34
N VAL A 41 -0.84 6.82 -0.39
CA VAL A 41 -1.00 6.90 -1.83
C VAL A 41 -2.36 7.56 -2.05
N MET A 42 -2.33 8.86 -2.30
CA MET A 42 -3.54 9.62 -2.61
C MET A 42 -4.11 9.06 -3.91
N HIS A 43 -5.14 8.23 -3.80
CA HIS A 43 -5.86 7.74 -4.96
C HIS A 43 -6.87 8.80 -5.39
N MET A 44 -6.48 9.64 -6.34
CA MET A 44 -7.43 10.53 -7.00
C MET A 44 -8.30 9.70 -7.94
N PHE A 45 -9.60 9.62 -7.65
CA PHE A 45 -10.54 8.94 -8.53
C PHE A 45 -10.53 9.62 -9.90
N SER A 46 -10.27 8.84 -10.96
CA SER A 46 -10.36 9.36 -12.31
C SER A 46 -11.82 9.68 -12.65
N PRO A 47 -12.09 10.81 -13.32
CA PRO A 47 -13.42 11.07 -13.86
C PRO A 47 -13.80 9.95 -14.83
N ARG A 48 -15.10 9.60 -14.85
CA ARG A 48 -15.66 8.65 -15.82
C ARG A 48 -16.26 9.43 -16.98
N LEU A 49 -16.04 8.97 -18.20
CA LEU A 49 -16.73 9.48 -19.37
C LEU A 49 -18.20 9.08 -19.32
N VAL A 50 -19.09 9.94 -19.82
CA VAL A 50 -20.52 9.63 -19.96
C VAL A 50 -20.71 8.49 -20.95
N HIS A 51 -19.91 8.46 -22.03
CA HIS A 51 -19.84 7.37 -23.00
C HIS A 51 -18.42 6.82 -23.06
N PRO A 52 -18.19 5.52 -22.77
CA PRO A 52 -16.85 4.94 -22.77
C PRO A 52 -16.11 5.03 -24.11
N GLU A 53 -16.83 5.04 -25.23
CA GLU A 53 -16.30 5.10 -26.59
C GLU A 53 -15.56 6.41 -26.90
N ASP A 54 -15.93 7.51 -26.24
CA ASP A 54 -15.31 8.83 -26.41
C ASP A 54 -13.83 8.84 -25.97
N ALA A 55 -13.37 7.80 -25.27
CA ALA A 55 -11.98 7.64 -24.88
C ALA A 55 -11.00 7.69 -26.06
N ALA A 56 -11.45 7.35 -27.28
CA ALA A 56 -10.65 7.45 -28.49
C ALA A 56 -10.25 8.90 -28.85
N ASP A 57 -11.00 9.89 -28.37
CA ASP A 57 -10.77 11.32 -28.65
C ASP A 57 -9.79 11.97 -27.67
N PHE A 58 -9.39 11.26 -26.60
CA PHE A 58 -8.49 11.79 -25.58
C PHE A 58 -7.10 11.17 -25.65
N ARG A 59 -6.06 11.99 -25.42
CA ARG A 59 -4.68 11.53 -25.26
C ARG A 59 -4.24 11.71 -23.81
N LYS A 60 -3.73 10.64 -23.19
CA LYS A 60 -3.12 10.71 -21.86
C LYS A 60 -1.74 11.36 -21.96
N GLU A 61 -1.52 12.40 -21.17
CA GLU A 61 -0.22 13.00 -20.94
C GLU A 61 0.12 12.89 -19.45
N VAL A 62 1.38 12.55 -19.15
CA VAL A 62 1.90 12.49 -17.79
C VAL A 62 3.07 13.44 -17.73
N ILE A 63 2.97 14.44 -16.86
CA ILE A 63 4.02 15.41 -16.59
C ILE A 63 4.50 15.12 -15.17
N GLU A 64 5.78 14.84 -15.03
CA GLU A 64 6.41 14.75 -13.71
C GLU A 64 6.48 16.18 -13.15
N ASP A 65 5.92 16.38 -11.96
CA ASP A 65 5.97 17.68 -11.31
C ASP A 65 7.39 17.99 -10.87
N LEU A 66 7.74 19.28 -10.82
CA LEU A 66 9.02 19.72 -10.29
C LEU A 66 9.05 19.45 -8.77
N PRO A 67 10.24 19.27 -8.17
CA PRO A 67 10.36 19.15 -6.74
C PRO A 67 9.68 20.34 -6.06
N ASP A 68 8.87 20.04 -5.05
CA ASP A 68 8.18 21.06 -4.26
C ASP A 68 9.19 22.10 -3.77
N ALA A 69 8.85 23.38 -3.86
CA ALA A 69 9.76 24.45 -3.47
C ALA A 69 9.90 24.42 -1.94
N SER A 70 11.00 23.86 -1.44
CA SER A 70 11.30 23.75 -0.02
C SER A 70 11.13 25.12 0.68
N LEU A 71 10.19 25.19 1.62
CA LEU A 71 10.01 26.30 2.57
C LEU A 71 10.88 26.10 3.81
#